data_AF-U6RFH1-F1
#
_entry.id   AF-U6RFH1-F1
#
_cell.length_a   1.000
_cell.length_b   1.000
_cell.length_c   1.000
_cell.angle_alpha   90.00
_cell.angle_beta   90.00
_cell.angle_gamma   90.00
#
_symmetry.space_group_name_H-M   'P 1'
#
loop_
_entity.id
_entity.type
_entity.pdbx_description
1 polymer ?
#
loop_
_entity_poly.entity_id
_entity_poly.type
_entity_poly.pdbx_seq_one_letter_code
_entity_poly.pdbx_strand_id
1 'polypeptide(L)'
;MFAKGYTEIRAMIETQYGILSQMVTDIAYRYQTQLKGTEEEADRFARDNSDGDYDVYRSILNSFNDVEERQSCLMTESRKILFCAIFSYYETMLNEFVLYYKIANEAKQPSKILDSILKAYRIKYGDEISCIEGNIAYANSFYRLLRNLYMHGTLSAEKDRCTLFNYAEATDGLKTFGIDTIVITDNAFLFKALDCFRTILIFIDDAFMKQLSEEQKQLMKAKDIIREAINNYPPETPGLEDEYPPFCSIKVRRLLCEAESLLLCIAKRGNAESQMLLADLYISAFETPQKEKGLFWLKKAVAQNYVPAIQMLREFEKE
;
A
#
# COMPACT_ATOMS: atom_id res chain seq x y z
N MET A 1 4.32 4.86 21.53
CA MET A 1 3.49 3.68 21.20
C MET A 1 3.24 3.54 19.68
N PHE A 2 4.18 3.97 18.82
CA PHE A 2 3.97 4.05 17.36
C PHE A 2 4.67 2.96 16.52
N ALA A 3 5.49 2.10 17.14
CA ALA A 3 6.21 1.04 16.42
C ALA A 3 5.31 -0.12 15.92
N LYS A 4 4.05 -0.21 16.36
CA LYS A 4 3.13 -1.28 15.94
C LYS A 4 2.40 -1.01 14.61
N GLY A 5 2.22 0.25 14.21
CA GLY A 5 1.47 0.58 12.98
C GLY A 5 2.29 0.40 11.69
N TYR A 6 3.58 0.73 11.74
CA TYR A 6 4.49 0.70 10.58
C TYR A 6 4.68 -0.68 9.94
N THR A 7 4.37 -1.76 10.67
CA THR A 7 4.46 -3.14 10.20
C THR A 7 3.22 -3.63 9.46
N GLU A 8 2.09 -2.92 9.51
CA GLU A 8 0.81 -3.46 9.05
C GLU A 8 0.69 -3.52 7.52
N ILE A 9 0.93 -2.41 6.79
CA ILE A 9 0.82 -2.41 5.31
C ILE A 9 1.81 -3.39 4.68
N ARG A 10 3.10 -3.31 5.04
CA ARG A 10 4.13 -4.20 4.48
C ARG A 10 3.79 -5.67 4.74
N ALA A 11 3.34 -6.02 5.94
CA ALA A 11 2.95 -7.39 6.26
C ALA A 11 1.73 -7.84 5.43
N MET A 12 0.75 -6.95 5.21
CA MET A 12 -0.41 -7.26 4.36
C MET A 12 0.00 -7.52 2.91
N ILE A 13 0.89 -6.69 2.33
CA ILE A 13 1.45 -6.89 0.97
C ILE A 13 2.09 -8.27 0.87
N GLU A 14 3.03 -8.58 1.77
CA GLU A 14 3.80 -9.83 1.70
C GLU A 14 2.94 -11.06 2.00
N THR A 15 1.96 -10.96 2.90
CA THR A 15 1.04 -12.06 3.22
C THR A 15 0.16 -12.40 2.01
N GLN A 16 -0.47 -11.40 1.40
CA GLN A 16 -1.34 -11.61 0.24
C GLN A 16 -0.53 -12.08 -0.98
N TYR A 17 0.67 -11.53 -1.18
CA TYR A 17 1.60 -12.01 -2.18
C TYR A 17 1.94 -13.49 -1.97
N GLY A 18 2.27 -13.90 -0.74
CA GLY A 18 2.59 -15.29 -0.41
C GLY A 18 1.43 -16.24 -0.69
N ILE A 19 0.20 -15.86 -0.31
CA ILE A 19 -1.01 -16.64 -0.59
C ILE A 19 -1.20 -16.82 -2.10
N LEU A 20 -1.17 -15.73 -2.86
CA LEU A 20 -1.39 -15.77 -4.31
C LEU A 20 -0.27 -16.54 -5.04
N SER A 21 0.98 -16.36 -4.62
CA SER A 21 2.13 -17.10 -5.15
C SER A 21 1.98 -18.61 -4.94
N GLN A 22 1.54 -19.02 -3.74
CA GLN A 22 1.26 -20.43 -3.46
C GLN A 22 0.10 -20.94 -4.32
N MET A 23 -0.97 -20.15 -4.48
CA MET A 23 -2.08 -20.52 -5.35
C MET A 23 -1.64 -20.72 -6.81
N VAL A 24 -0.79 -19.83 -7.35
CA VAL A 24 -0.25 -19.97 -8.72
C VAL A 24 0.55 -21.27 -8.86
N THR A 25 1.37 -21.59 -7.87
CA THR A 25 2.19 -22.82 -7.85
C THR A 25 1.31 -24.08 -7.80
N ASP A 26 0.28 -24.06 -6.96
CA ASP A 26 -0.58 -25.19 -6.69
C ASP A 26 -1.52 -25.56 -7.84
N ILE A 27 -1.88 -24.63 -8.74
CA ILE A 27 -2.88 -24.87 -9.80
C ILE A 27 -2.54 -26.14 -10.59
N ALA A 28 -1.32 -26.25 -11.10
CA ALA A 28 -0.92 -27.38 -11.94
C ALA A 28 -0.97 -28.70 -11.15
N TYR A 29 -0.45 -28.68 -9.92
CA TYR A 29 -0.41 -29.85 -9.06
C TYR A 29 -1.80 -30.37 -8.67
N ARG A 30 -2.73 -29.46 -8.31
CA ARG A 30 -4.10 -29.82 -7.93
C ARG A 30 -4.83 -30.50 -9.09
N TYR A 31 -4.72 -29.96 -10.29
CA TYR A 31 -5.39 -30.55 -11.46
C TYR A 31 -4.71 -31.83 -11.95
N GLN A 32 -3.38 -31.92 -11.89
CA GLN A 32 -2.68 -33.19 -12.17
C GLN A 32 -3.08 -34.29 -11.19
N THR A 33 -3.25 -33.97 -9.91
CA THR A 33 -3.68 -34.94 -8.89
C THR A 33 -5.12 -35.41 -9.13
N GLN A 34 -6.03 -34.49 -9.48
CA GLN A 34 -7.41 -34.84 -9.84
C GLN A 34 -7.50 -35.68 -11.12
N LEU A 35 -6.69 -35.36 -12.14
CA LEU A 35 -6.59 -36.15 -13.36
C LEU A 35 -6.19 -37.58 -13.03
N LYS A 36 -5.07 -37.75 -12.33
CA LYS A 36 -4.54 -39.06 -11.95
C LYS A 36 -5.55 -39.87 -11.15
N GLY A 37 -6.28 -39.24 -10.22
CA GLY A 37 -7.35 -39.91 -9.48
C GLY A 37 -8.49 -40.41 -10.37
N THR A 38 -8.85 -39.62 -11.39
CA THR A 38 -9.90 -39.97 -12.37
C THR A 38 -9.45 -41.14 -13.27
N GLU A 39 -8.19 -41.13 -13.72
CA GLU A 39 -7.59 -42.23 -14.48
C GLU A 39 -7.52 -43.53 -13.66
N GLU A 40 -7.12 -43.44 -12.39
CA GLU A 40 -7.09 -44.58 -11.46
C GLU A 40 -8.48 -45.14 -11.16
N GLU A 41 -9.52 -44.30 -11.13
CA GLU A 41 -10.91 -44.73 -10.97
C GLU A 41 -11.43 -45.42 -12.24
N ALA A 42 -11.16 -44.87 -13.42
CA ALA A 42 -11.50 -45.49 -14.71
C ALA A 42 -10.79 -46.85 -14.89
N ASP A 43 -9.51 -46.94 -14.54
CA ASP A 43 -8.74 -48.19 -14.58
C ASP A 43 -9.30 -49.23 -13.60
N ARG A 44 -9.71 -48.82 -12.39
CA ARG A 44 -10.39 -49.72 -11.44
C ARG A 44 -11.72 -50.21 -11.99
N PHE A 45 -12.54 -49.31 -12.52
CA PHE A 45 -13.84 -49.66 -13.10
C PHE A 45 -13.70 -50.64 -14.26
N ALA A 46 -12.69 -50.44 -15.12
CA ALA A 46 -12.37 -51.36 -16.20
C ALA A 46 -11.97 -52.73 -15.65
N ARG A 47 -11.12 -52.83 -14.61
CA ARG A 47 -10.72 -54.12 -14.02
C ARG A 47 -11.88 -54.86 -13.37
N ASP A 48 -12.73 -54.14 -12.64
CA ASP A 48 -13.79 -54.75 -11.84
C ASP A 48 -14.97 -55.25 -12.69
N ASN A 49 -15.14 -54.72 -13.91
CA ASN A 49 -16.29 -55.01 -14.78
C ASN A 49 -15.91 -55.69 -16.11
N SER A 50 -14.62 -55.85 -16.41
CA SER A 50 -14.19 -56.52 -17.64
C SER A 50 -14.10 -58.02 -17.44
N ASP A 51 -15.03 -58.76 -18.04
CA ASP A 51 -15.05 -60.22 -18.06
C ASP A 51 -14.02 -60.75 -19.10
N GLY A 52 -12.75 -60.33 -18.97
CA GLY A 52 -11.66 -60.62 -19.92
C GLY A 52 -11.38 -59.53 -20.95
N ASP A 53 -12.30 -58.57 -21.13
CA ASP A 53 -12.20 -57.49 -22.15
C ASP A 53 -11.69 -56.16 -21.58
N TYR A 54 -10.69 -56.21 -20.69
CA TYR A 54 -10.18 -55.04 -19.97
C TYR A 54 -9.77 -53.90 -20.91
N ASP A 55 -9.03 -54.22 -21.96
CA ASP A 55 -8.50 -53.23 -22.91
C ASP A 55 -9.61 -52.50 -23.67
N VAL A 56 -10.73 -53.18 -23.95
CA VAL A 56 -11.90 -52.61 -24.63
C VAL A 56 -12.67 -51.68 -23.69
N TYR A 57 -12.96 -52.11 -22.46
CA TYR A 57 -13.61 -51.28 -21.45
C TYR A 57 -12.79 -50.04 -21.10
N ARG A 58 -11.47 -50.20 -20.94
CA ARG A 58 -10.54 -49.10 -20.70
C ARG A 58 -10.54 -48.10 -21.86
N SER A 59 -10.51 -48.59 -23.10
CA SER A 59 -10.56 -47.72 -24.29
C SER A 59 -11.88 -46.95 -24.38
N ILE A 60 -13.01 -47.57 -24.03
CA ILE A 60 -14.33 -46.92 -24.00
C ILE A 60 -14.39 -45.86 -22.88
N LEU A 61 -13.92 -46.18 -21.67
CA LEU A 61 -13.88 -45.22 -20.56
C LEU A 61 -13.00 -44.00 -20.87
N ASN A 62 -11.85 -44.22 -21.52
CA ASN A 62 -10.99 -43.13 -21.99
C ASN A 62 -11.59 -42.36 -23.18
N SER A 63 -12.58 -42.91 -23.87
CA SER A 63 -13.26 -42.23 -25.00
C SER A 63 -14.41 -41.30 -24.57
N PHE A 64 -14.91 -41.43 -23.33
CA PHE A 64 -16.10 -40.70 -22.86
C PHE A 64 -15.87 -39.21 -22.57
N ASN A 65 -14.62 -38.75 -22.46
CA ASN A 65 -14.23 -37.34 -22.47
C ASN A 65 -12.73 -37.28 -22.77
N ASP A 66 -12.29 -36.36 -23.64
CA ASP A 66 -10.87 -36.01 -23.70
C ASP A 66 -10.51 -35.34 -22.37
N VAL A 67 -10.09 -36.16 -21.40
CA VAL A 67 -9.81 -35.73 -20.03
C VAL A 67 -8.66 -34.71 -20.05
N GLU A 68 -7.74 -34.82 -21.01
CA GLU A 68 -6.67 -33.86 -21.25
C GLU A 68 -7.21 -32.52 -21.75
N GLU A 69 -8.16 -32.52 -22.69
CA GLU A 69 -8.84 -31.29 -23.15
C GLU A 69 -9.58 -30.61 -21.98
N ARG A 70 -10.34 -31.37 -21.18
CA ARG A 70 -11.06 -30.84 -20.02
C ARG A 70 -10.10 -30.24 -18.98
N GLN A 71 -8.98 -30.91 -18.72
CA GLN A 71 -7.94 -30.41 -17.82
C GLN A 71 -7.32 -29.12 -18.36
N SER A 72 -7.03 -29.06 -19.66
CA SER A 72 -6.48 -27.88 -20.33
C SER A 72 -7.43 -26.68 -20.25
N CYS A 73 -8.73 -26.90 -20.45
CA CYS A 73 -9.77 -25.87 -20.26
C CYS A 73 -9.84 -25.39 -18.80
N LEU A 74 -9.86 -26.30 -17.82
CA LEU A 74 -9.89 -25.95 -16.39
C LEU A 74 -8.65 -25.16 -15.96
N MET A 75 -7.47 -25.54 -16.46
CA MET A 75 -6.22 -24.82 -16.24
C MET A 75 -6.30 -23.39 -16.80
N THR A 76 -6.82 -23.25 -18.01
CA THR A 76 -7.02 -21.95 -18.66
C THR A 76 -7.94 -21.04 -17.84
N GLU A 77 -9.10 -21.54 -17.43
CA GLU A 77 -10.06 -20.76 -16.64
C GLU A 77 -9.52 -20.44 -15.24
N SER A 78 -8.81 -21.37 -14.61
CA SER A 78 -8.20 -21.13 -13.29
C SER A 78 -7.16 -20.02 -13.33
N ARG A 79 -6.35 -19.96 -14.40
CA ARG A 79 -5.39 -18.87 -14.59
C ARG A 79 -6.08 -17.52 -14.78
N LYS A 80 -7.19 -17.46 -15.52
CA LYS A 80 -8.00 -16.24 -15.67
C LYS A 80 -8.53 -15.75 -14.32
N ILE A 81 -9.09 -16.67 -13.51
CA ILE A 81 -9.59 -16.36 -12.17
C ILE A 81 -8.46 -15.85 -11.29
N LEU A 82 -7.31 -16.53 -11.27
CA LEU A 82 -6.16 -16.08 -10.47
C LEU A 82 -5.62 -14.74 -10.93
N PHE A 83 -5.55 -14.48 -12.24
CA PHE A 83 -5.15 -13.16 -12.74
C PHE A 83 -6.10 -12.06 -12.23
N CYS A 84 -7.41 -12.30 -12.26
CA CYS A 84 -8.39 -11.36 -11.72
C CYS A 84 -8.24 -11.18 -10.20
N ALA A 85 -7.91 -12.24 -9.47
CA ALA A 85 -7.61 -12.17 -8.03
C ALA A 85 -6.34 -11.37 -7.74
N ILE A 86 -5.27 -11.57 -8.51
CA ILE A 86 -4.01 -10.79 -8.43
C ILE A 86 -4.28 -9.31 -8.67
N PHE A 87 -5.10 -8.97 -9.68
CA PHE A 87 -5.48 -7.58 -9.93
C PHE A 87 -6.34 -6.99 -8.79
N SER A 88 -7.24 -7.80 -8.23
CA SER A 88 -8.09 -7.38 -7.09
C SER A 88 -7.28 -7.18 -5.81
N TYR A 89 -6.22 -7.97 -5.61
CA TYR A 89 -5.23 -7.74 -4.56
C TYR A 89 -4.57 -6.37 -4.70
N TYR A 90 -4.12 -6.01 -5.90
CA TYR A 90 -3.54 -4.69 -6.16
C TYR A 90 -4.53 -3.56 -5.85
N GLU A 91 -5.77 -3.67 -6.33
CA GLU A 91 -6.84 -2.70 -6.03
C GLU A 91 -7.11 -2.57 -4.52
N THR A 92 -7.17 -3.70 -3.81
CA THR A 92 -7.37 -3.73 -2.35
C THR A 92 -6.24 -3.01 -1.63
N MET A 93 -4.99 -3.33 -1.97
CA MET A 93 -3.84 -2.71 -1.31
C MET A 93 -3.76 -1.21 -1.54
N LEU A 94 -4.08 -0.72 -2.74
CA LEU A 94 -4.16 0.72 -2.99
C LEU A 94 -5.20 1.41 -2.09
N ASN A 95 -6.35 0.77 -1.84
CA ASN A 95 -7.34 1.30 -0.91
C ASN A 95 -6.86 1.28 0.54
N GLU A 96 -6.11 0.26 0.95
CA GLU A 96 -5.45 0.22 2.27
C GLU A 96 -4.46 1.38 2.45
N PHE A 97 -3.68 1.72 1.42
CA PHE A 97 -2.82 2.92 1.43
C PHE A 97 -3.65 4.19 1.66
N VAL A 98 -4.77 4.34 0.96
CA VAL A 98 -5.66 5.50 1.10
C VAL A 98 -6.18 5.62 2.53
N LEU A 99 -6.66 4.51 3.11
CA LEU A 99 -7.21 4.47 4.47
C LEU A 99 -6.14 4.76 5.51
N TYR A 100 -5.02 4.04 5.45
CA TYR A 100 -3.94 4.13 6.44
C TYR A 100 -3.30 5.51 6.47
N TYR A 101 -3.00 6.10 5.31
CA TYR A 101 -2.41 7.43 5.21
C TYR A 101 -3.44 8.57 5.20
N LYS A 102 -4.74 8.26 5.38
CA LYS A 102 -5.86 9.22 5.41
C LYS A 102 -5.86 10.14 4.18
N ILE A 103 -5.68 9.55 3.01
CA ILE A 103 -5.63 10.27 1.74
C ILE A 103 -7.06 10.57 1.29
N ALA A 104 -7.34 11.82 0.94
CA ALA A 104 -8.63 12.18 0.36
C ALA A 104 -8.72 11.61 -1.07
N ASN A 105 -9.57 10.60 -1.26
CA ASN A 105 -9.78 9.95 -2.55
C ASN A 105 -11.25 9.54 -2.73
N GLU A 106 -11.83 9.87 -3.88
CA GLU A 106 -13.17 9.44 -4.31
C GLU A 106 -13.10 8.51 -5.53
N ALA A 107 -11.90 8.25 -6.05
CA ALA A 107 -11.73 7.45 -7.25
C ALA A 107 -11.96 5.97 -6.97
N LYS A 108 -12.65 5.31 -7.91
CA LYS A 108 -12.88 3.85 -7.89
C LYS A 108 -11.93 3.07 -8.79
N GLN A 109 -11.32 3.73 -9.77
CA GLN A 109 -10.40 3.06 -10.70
C GLN A 109 -9.00 2.98 -10.09
N PRO A 110 -8.34 1.80 -10.10
CA PRO A 110 -7.01 1.63 -9.50
C PRO A 110 -5.96 2.65 -9.97
N SER A 111 -5.95 2.99 -11.26
CA SER A 111 -5.04 4.01 -11.81
C SER A 111 -5.23 5.38 -11.14
N LYS A 112 -6.49 5.81 -10.97
CA LYS A 112 -6.86 7.07 -10.33
C LYS A 112 -6.61 7.06 -8.83
N ILE A 113 -6.75 5.89 -8.18
CA ILE A 113 -6.39 5.71 -6.77
C ILE A 113 -4.88 5.89 -6.60
N LEU A 114 -4.08 5.23 -7.46
CA LEU A 114 -2.62 5.38 -7.48
C LEU A 114 -2.22 6.85 -7.71
N ASP A 115 -2.79 7.52 -8.72
CA ASP A 115 -2.54 8.94 -8.98
C ASP A 115 -2.81 9.81 -7.75
N SER A 116 -3.88 9.52 -7.01
CA SER A 116 -4.25 10.24 -5.78
C SER A 116 -3.23 10.01 -4.67
N ILE A 117 -2.70 8.79 -4.53
CA ILE A 117 -1.64 8.46 -3.57
C ILE A 117 -0.36 9.22 -3.91
N LEU A 118 0.09 9.15 -5.16
CA LEU A 118 1.31 9.83 -5.63
C LEU A 118 1.20 11.35 -5.46
N LYS A 119 0.05 11.92 -5.81
CA LYS A 119 -0.23 13.34 -5.63
C LYS A 119 -0.24 13.74 -4.16
N ALA A 120 -0.88 12.96 -3.29
CA ALA A 120 -0.91 13.22 -1.85
C ALA A 120 0.49 13.19 -1.24
N TYR A 121 1.32 12.23 -1.64
CA TYR A 121 2.73 12.17 -1.23
C TYR A 121 3.48 13.44 -1.66
N ARG A 122 3.37 13.83 -2.94
CA ARG A 122 4.04 15.03 -3.46
C ARG A 122 3.60 16.31 -2.74
N ILE A 123 2.31 16.47 -2.48
CA ILE A 123 1.78 17.63 -1.74
C ILE A 123 2.33 17.66 -0.31
N LYS A 124 2.38 16.50 0.35
CA LYS A 124 2.78 16.40 1.76
C LYS A 124 4.29 16.57 1.96
N TYR A 125 5.11 15.99 1.09
CA TYR A 125 6.56 15.89 1.28
C TYR A 125 7.37 16.77 0.31
N GLY A 126 6.78 17.28 -0.76
CA GLY A 126 7.49 18.04 -1.79
C GLY A 126 8.42 17.19 -2.66
N ASP A 127 8.26 15.86 -2.60
CA ASP A 127 9.12 14.87 -3.25
C ASP A 127 8.26 13.95 -4.15
N GLU A 128 8.89 13.28 -5.11
CA GLU A 128 8.21 12.36 -6.03
C GLU A 128 8.63 10.92 -5.76
N ILE A 129 7.65 10.00 -5.80
CA ILE A 129 7.94 8.58 -5.72
C ILE A 129 8.41 8.13 -7.11
N SER A 130 9.69 7.80 -7.23
CA SER A 130 10.27 7.23 -8.45
C SER A 130 9.88 5.75 -8.59
N CYS A 131 8.62 5.49 -8.92
CA CYS A 131 8.19 4.14 -9.30
C CYS A 131 8.73 3.76 -10.69
N ILE A 132 8.78 2.46 -10.98
CA ILE A 132 9.15 1.96 -12.32
C ILE A 132 8.02 2.31 -13.30
N GLU A 133 8.23 3.32 -14.15
CA GLU A 133 7.25 3.80 -15.14
C GLU A 133 6.68 2.67 -16.01
N GLY A 134 7.55 1.71 -16.39
CA GLY A 134 7.14 0.51 -17.11
C GLY A 134 6.06 -0.29 -16.37
N ASN A 135 6.26 -0.58 -15.08
CA ASN A 135 5.29 -1.36 -14.30
C ASN A 135 3.95 -0.63 -14.17
N ILE A 136 3.97 0.69 -13.98
CA ILE A 136 2.75 1.50 -13.92
C ILE A 136 2.02 1.47 -15.27
N ALA A 137 2.73 1.58 -16.39
CA ALA A 137 2.15 1.48 -17.72
C ALA A 137 1.51 0.10 -17.96
N TYR A 138 2.19 -0.98 -17.55
CA TYR A 138 1.66 -2.34 -17.61
C TYR A 138 0.40 -2.50 -16.76
N ALA A 139 0.42 -2.04 -15.51
CA ALA A 139 -0.72 -2.09 -14.59
C ALA A 139 -1.94 -1.33 -15.14
N ASN A 140 -1.74 -0.10 -15.61
CA ASN A 140 -2.80 0.83 -15.98
C ASN A 140 -3.36 0.59 -17.39
N SER A 141 -2.52 0.17 -18.33
CA SER A 141 -2.91 -0.03 -19.72
C SER A 141 -3.20 -1.50 -19.98
N PHE A 142 -2.23 -2.37 -19.77
CA PHE A 142 -2.37 -3.77 -20.19
C PHE A 142 -3.20 -4.61 -19.23
N TYR A 143 -2.76 -4.74 -17.96
CA TYR A 143 -3.41 -5.64 -17.00
C TYR A 143 -4.84 -5.22 -16.68
N ARG A 144 -5.12 -3.92 -16.63
CA ARG A 144 -6.48 -3.39 -16.49
C ARG A 144 -7.39 -3.81 -17.65
N LEU A 145 -6.92 -3.67 -18.89
CA LEU A 145 -7.71 -4.06 -20.07
C LEU A 145 -7.91 -5.57 -20.13
N LEU A 146 -6.88 -6.35 -19.79
CA LEU A 146 -6.99 -7.81 -19.72
C LEU A 146 -8.00 -8.25 -18.65
N ARG A 147 -7.99 -7.62 -17.46
CA ARG A 147 -8.97 -7.87 -16.40
C ARG A 147 -10.39 -7.52 -16.86
N ASN A 148 -10.57 -6.40 -17.56
CA ASN A 148 -11.87 -6.01 -18.09
C ASN A 148 -12.38 -7.01 -19.14
N LEU A 149 -11.51 -7.49 -20.03
CA LEU A 149 -11.86 -8.53 -21.00
C LEU A 149 -12.35 -9.80 -20.28
N TYR A 150 -11.63 -10.26 -19.25
CA TYR A 150 -12.04 -11.46 -18.52
C TYR A 150 -13.31 -11.29 -17.67
N MET A 151 -13.54 -10.10 -17.10
CA MET A 151 -14.72 -9.83 -16.28
C MET A 151 -15.99 -9.60 -17.11
N HIS A 152 -15.86 -9.04 -18.32
CA HIS A 152 -17.00 -8.59 -19.12
C HIS A 152 -17.16 -9.32 -20.45
N GLY A 153 -16.20 -10.17 -20.82
CA GLY A 153 -16.17 -10.93 -22.07
C GLY A 153 -15.86 -10.10 -23.32
N THR A 154 -15.96 -8.77 -23.26
CA THR A 154 -15.67 -7.86 -24.38
C THR A 154 -15.14 -6.52 -23.88
N LEU A 155 -14.42 -5.79 -24.74
CA LEU A 155 -14.05 -4.39 -24.53
C LEU A 155 -14.90 -3.49 -25.41
N SER A 156 -15.44 -2.40 -24.87
CA SER A 156 -16.36 -1.52 -25.61
C SER A 156 -15.66 -0.64 -26.67
N ALA A 157 -14.39 -0.29 -26.46
CA ALA A 157 -13.63 0.59 -27.35
C ALA A 157 -12.66 -0.20 -28.23
N GLU A 158 -12.71 0.02 -29.54
CA GLU A 158 -11.82 -0.62 -30.53
C GLU A 158 -10.34 -0.30 -30.24
N LYS A 159 -10.04 0.96 -29.89
CA LYS A 159 -8.69 1.38 -29.49
C LYS A 159 -8.14 0.56 -28.31
N ASP A 160 -8.99 0.27 -27.33
CA ASP A 160 -8.59 -0.51 -26.15
C ASP A 160 -8.34 -1.98 -26.53
N ARG A 161 -9.13 -2.53 -27.46
CA ARG A 161 -8.86 -3.88 -28.01
C ARG A 161 -7.53 -3.93 -28.74
N CYS A 162 -7.28 -3.02 -29.69
CA CYS A 162 -6.00 -2.99 -30.42
C CYS A 162 -4.81 -2.87 -29.46
N THR A 163 -4.94 -1.99 -28.44
CA THR A 163 -3.90 -1.84 -27.42
C THR A 163 -3.67 -3.14 -26.67
N LEU A 164 -4.74 -3.79 -26.18
CA LEU A 164 -4.65 -5.04 -25.43
C LEU A 164 -4.01 -6.17 -26.26
N PHE A 165 -4.43 -6.34 -27.52
CA PHE A 165 -3.92 -7.39 -28.39
C PHE A 165 -2.46 -7.17 -28.78
N ASN A 166 -2.05 -5.93 -29.06
CA ASN A 166 -0.64 -5.61 -29.31
C ASN A 166 0.25 -5.99 -28.12
N TYR A 167 -0.19 -5.72 -26.89
CA TYR A 167 0.53 -6.17 -25.69
C TYR A 167 0.52 -7.69 -25.56
N ALA A 168 -0.63 -8.34 -25.80
CA ALA A 168 -0.77 -9.78 -25.64
C ALA A 168 0.11 -10.57 -26.62
N GLU A 169 0.23 -10.12 -27.87
CA GLU A 169 1.10 -10.73 -28.88
C GLU A 169 2.59 -10.59 -28.54
N ALA A 170 2.97 -9.50 -27.87
CA ALA A 170 4.34 -9.24 -27.46
C ALA A 170 4.71 -9.85 -26.09
N THR A 171 3.75 -10.47 -25.38
CA THR A 171 3.95 -10.93 -24.00
C THR A 171 4.01 -12.45 -23.91
N ASP A 172 5.13 -12.98 -23.43
CA ASP A 172 5.27 -14.41 -23.14
C ASP A 172 4.22 -14.92 -22.15
N GLY A 173 3.70 -16.12 -22.43
CA GLY A 173 2.72 -16.79 -21.58
C GLY A 173 1.27 -16.44 -21.91
N LEU A 174 1.02 -15.68 -22.98
CA LEU A 174 -0.29 -15.43 -23.54
C LEU A 174 -0.41 -15.98 -24.96
N LYS A 175 -1.63 -16.38 -25.34
CA LYS A 175 -2.00 -16.68 -26.73
C LYS A 175 -3.29 -15.96 -27.10
N THR A 176 -3.30 -15.38 -28.30
CA THR A 176 -4.46 -14.76 -28.90
C THR A 176 -5.15 -15.75 -29.84
N PHE A 177 -6.48 -15.81 -29.79
CA PHE A 177 -7.30 -16.64 -30.67
C PHE A 177 -8.42 -15.79 -31.26
N GLY A 178 -8.48 -15.72 -32.59
CA GLY A 178 -9.46 -14.88 -33.28
C GLY A 178 -9.36 -13.40 -32.86
N ILE A 179 -10.52 -12.73 -32.82
CA ILE A 179 -10.60 -11.28 -32.63
C ILE A 179 -10.81 -10.82 -31.17
N ASP A 180 -11.25 -11.72 -30.28
CA ASP A 180 -11.68 -11.33 -28.92
C ASP A 180 -11.21 -12.31 -27.82
N THR A 181 -10.40 -13.33 -28.12
CA THR A 181 -9.97 -14.32 -27.12
C THR A 181 -8.48 -14.21 -26.80
N ILE A 182 -8.17 -14.06 -25.52
CA ILE A 182 -6.81 -14.12 -24.97
C ILE A 182 -6.80 -15.22 -23.90
N VAL A 183 -5.79 -16.08 -23.94
CA VAL A 183 -5.62 -17.20 -23.02
C VAL A 183 -4.27 -17.11 -22.33
N ILE A 184 -4.26 -17.30 -21.01
CA ILE A 184 -3.03 -17.44 -20.23
C ILE A 184 -2.56 -18.89 -20.32
N THR A 185 -1.42 -19.10 -20.98
CA THR A 185 -0.85 -20.44 -21.20
C THR A 185 0.22 -20.81 -20.20
N ASP A 186 0.84 -19.83 -19.54
CA ASP A 186 1.96 -20.05 -18.63
C ASP A 186 1.73 -19.35 -17.27
N ASN A 187 2.08 -20.05 -16.19
CA ASN A 187 2.06 -19.50 -14.84
C ASN A 187 3.13 -18.39 -14.66
N ALA A 188 4.20 -18.39 -15.45
CA ALA A 188 5.20 -17.32 -15.44
C ALA A 188 4.58 -15.95 -15.71
N PHE A 189 3.54 -15.87 -16.54
CA PHE A 189 2.77 -14.64 -16.75
C PHE A 189 2.08 -14.15 -15.47
N LEU A 190 1.48 -15.06 -14.70
CA LEU A 190 0.82 -14.73 -13.43
C LEU A 190 1.83 -14.21 -12.40
N PHE A 191 3.01 -14.83 -12.32
CA PHE A 191 4.09 -14.33 -11.47
C PHE A 191 4.57 -12.95 -11.90
N LYS A 192 4.81 -12.72 -13.20
CA LYS A 192 5.17 -11.39 -13.73
C LYS A 192 4.15 -10.32 -13.35
N ALA A 193 2.85 -10.61 -13.46
CA ALA A 193 1.79 -9.69 -13.07
C ALA A 193 1.78 -9.44 -11.55
N LEU A 194 1.90 -10.50 -10.74
CA LEU A 194 1.94 -10.41 -9.29
C LEU A 194 3.16 -9.61 -8.79
N ASP A 195 4.34 -9.86 -9.37
CA ASP A 195 5.58 -9.15 -9.07
C ASP A 195 5.53 -7.68 -9.48
N CYS A 196 4.92 -7.38 -10.63
CA CYS A 196 4.68 -6.02 -11.09
C CYS A 196 3.89 -5.23 -10.04
N PHE A 197 2.75 -5.76 -9.57
CA PHE A 197 1.94 -5.10 -8.54
C PHE A 197 2.66 -5.02 -7.19
N ARG A 198 3.30 -6.10 -6.74
CA ARG A 198 4.08 -6.10 -5.49
C ARG A 198 5.15 -5.02 -5.51
N THR A 199 5.87 -4.90 -6.62
CA THR A 199 6.95 -3.92 -6.77
C THR A 199 6.40 -2.49 -6.65
N ILE A 200 5.30 -2.16 -7.34
CA ILE A 200 4.66 -0.84 -7.22
C ILE A 200 4.28 -0.56 -5.76
N LEU A 201 3.61 -1.51 -5.09
CA LEU A 201 3.15 -1.32 -3.71
C LEU A 201 4.31 -1.16 -2.72
N ILE A 202 5.39 -1.93 -2.90
CA ILE A 202 6.61 -1.83 -2.09
C ILE A 202 7.28 -0.47 -2.24
N PHE A 203 7.41 0.04 -3.47
CA PHE A 203 8.02 1.36 -3.70
C PHE A 203 7.24 2.48 -3.01
N ILE A 204 5.90 2.40 -3.04
CA ILE A 204 5.05 3.37 -2.34
C ILE A 204 5.29 3.26 -0.83
N ASP A 205 5.22 2.07 -0.26
CA ASP A 205 5.44 1.84 1.17
C ASP A 205 6.82 2.35 1.63
N ASP A 206 7.90 1.98 0.90
CA ASP A 206 9.27 2.42 1.21
C ASP A 206 9.40 3.95 1.23
N ALA A 207 8.77 4.64 0.27
CA ALA A 207 8.80 6.09 0.20
C ALA A 207 8.13 6.74 1.41
N PHE A 208 6.92 6.30 1.77
CA PHE A 208 6.22 6.80 2.97
C PHE A 208 7.00 6.47 4.25
N MET A 209 7.52 5.25 4.36
CA MET A 209 8.28 4.79 5.52
C MET A 209 9.55 5.58 5.74
N LYS A 210 10.29 5.89 4.66
CA LYS A 210 11.48 6.74 4.73
C LYS A 210 11.14 8.13 5.29
N GLN A 211 10.07 8.75 4.80
CA GLN A 211 9.66 10.08 5.26
C GLN A 211 9.19 10.08 6.72
N LEU A 212 8.43 9.07 7.14
CA LEU A 212 7.96 8.96 8.53
C LEU A 212 9.12 8.70 9.51
N SER A 213 10.09 7.89 9.10
CA SER A 213 11.32 7.68 9.88
C SER A 213 12.10 8.98 10.07
N GLU A 214 12.21 9.78 9.01
CA GLU A 214 12.89 11.08 9.06
C GLU A 214 12.14 12.09 9.93
N GLU A 215 10.81 12.17 9.81
CA GLU A 215 9.97 12.99 10.70
C GLU A 215 10.15 12.60 12.16
N GLN A 216 10.19 11.31 12.47
CA GLN A 216 10.37 10.83 13.84
C GLN A 216 11.75 11.21 14.39
N LYS A 217 12.81 11.10 13.58
CA LYS A 217 14.17 11.53 13.98
C LYS A 217 14.20 13.03 14.28
N GLN A 218 13.60 13.85 13.40
CA GLN A 218 13.55 15.30 13.57
C GLN A 218 12.71 15.68 14.80
N LEU A 219 11.61 14.97 15.07
CA LEU A 219 10.78 15.17 16.26
C LEU A 219 11.55 14.85 17.54
N MET A 220 12.27 13.72 17.57
CA MET A 220 13.10 13.35 18.72
C MET A 220 14.20 14.38 18.96
N LYS A 221 14.89 14.81 17.90
CA LYS A 221 15.90 15.88 17.98
C LYS A 221 15.29 17.17 18.56
N ALA A 222 14.11 17.59 18.09
CA ALA A 222 13.45 18.78 18.60
C ALA A 222 13.10 18.66 20.10
N LYS A 223 12.65 17.49 20.55
CA LYS A 223 12.37 17.23 21.98
C LYS A 223 13.62 17.27 22.83
N ASP A 224 14.74 16.74 22.34
CA ASP A 224 16.03 16.79 23.03
C ASP A 224 16.53 18.24 23.16
N ILE A 225 16.40 19.05 22.10
CA ILE A 225 16.73 20.48 22.12
C ILE A 225 15.86 21.24 23.12
N ILE A 226 14.55 20.97 23.16
CA ILE A 226 13.63 21.59 24.13
C ILE A 226 14.05 21.21 25.56
N ARG A 227 14.41 19.95 25.80
CA ARG A 227 14.89 19.50 27.11
C ARG A 227 16.18 20.19 27.51
N GLU A 228 17.11 20.37 26.57
CA GLU A 228 18.33 21.15 26.81
C GLU A 228 17.98 22.61 27.13
N ALA A 229 17.06 23.23 26.40
CA ALA A 229 16.61 24.59 26.66
C ALA A 229 16.03 24.75 28.07
N ILE A 230 15.19 23.81 28.51
CA ILE A 230 14.62 23.78 29.86
C ILE A 230 15.71 23.63 30.93
N ASN A 231 16.68 22.74 30.72
CA ASN A 231 17.78 22.54 31.69
C ASN A 231 18.72 23.76 31.80
N ASN A 232 18.82 24.57 30.75
CA ASN A 232 19.60 25.81 30.75
C ASN A 232 18.76 27.03 31.16
N TYR A 233 17.47 26.84 31.49
CA TYR A 233 16.62 27.90 32.02
C TYR A 233 17.02 28.19 33.47
N PRO A 234 17.23 29.45 33.88
CA PRO A 234 17.61 29.76 35.25
C PRO A 234 16.51 29.30 36.22
N PRO A 235 16.84 28.57 37.30
CA PRO A 235 15.86 27.95 38.19
C PRO A 235 15.09 28.94 39.09
N GLU A 236 15.53 30.19 39.19
CA GLU A 236 14.96 31.18 40.11
C GLU A 236 14.93 32.56 39.44
N THR A 237 13.76 33.21 39.44
CA THR A 237 13.65 34.66 39.21
C THR A 237 14.52 35.38 40.25
N PRO A 238 15.53 36.18 39.87
CA PRO A 238 16.16 37.09 40.82
C PRO A 238 15.07 38.05 41.28
N GLY A 239 14.81 38.08 42.59
CA GLY A 239 14.10 39.20 43.17
C GLY A 239 14.82 40.50 42.80
N LEU A 240 14.03 41.54 42.52
CA LEU A 240 14.25 42.94 42.93
C LEU A 240 15.70 43.21 43.39
N GLU A 241 16.55 43.94 42.67
CA GLU A 241 16.37 45.29 42.12
C GLU A 241 17.41 45.52 41.01
N ASP A 242 16.98 46.26 39.99
CA ASP A 242 17.77 46.98 38.98
C ASP A 242 18.75 46.20 38.08
N GLU A 243 18.40 46.18 36.78
CA GLU A 243 19.14 45.66 35.62
C GLU A 243 18.99 44.15 35.33
N TYR A 244 18.02 43.88 34.44
CA TYR A 244 17.83 42.71 33.57
C TYR A 244 18.92 41.58 33.58
N PRO A 245 18.53 40.28 33.48
CA PRO A 245 17.73 39.94 32.33
C PRO A 245 16.50 39.04 32.54
N PRO A 246 15.30 39.60 32.32
CA PRO A 246 14.13 38.89 31.80
C PRO A 246 14.28 38.34 30.37
N PHE A 247 15.51 38.02 29.95
CA PHE A 247 15.77 37.41 28.67
C PHE A 247 16.07 35.93 28.89
N CYS A 248 15.38 35.10 28.12
CA CYS A 248 15.82 33.77 27.78
C CYS A 248 17.28 33.92 27.30
N SER A 249 18.26 33.30 27.96
CA SER A 249 19.67 33.52 27.60
C SER A 249 19.83 33.32 26.09
N ILE A 250 20.71 34.08 25.42
CA ILE A 250 20.90 33.98 23.95
C ILE A 250 21.03 32.51 23.50
N LYS A 251 21.63 31.67 24.36
CA LYS A 251 21.71 30.23 24.19
C LYS A 251 20.34 29.54 24.20
N VAL A 252 19.52 29.72 25.23
CA VAL A 252 18.17 29.13 25.31
C VAL A 252 17.28 29.63 24.16
N ARG A 253 17.33 30.93 23.83
CA ARG A 253 16.58 31.48 22.70
C ARG A 253 16.97 30.84 21.37
N ARG A 254 18.27 30.59 21.14
CA ARG A 254 18.74 29.86 19.95
C ARG A 254 18.23 28.42 19.91
N LEU A 255 18.26 27.72 21.04
CA LEU A 255 17.74 26.35 21.14
C LEU A 255 16.24 26.30 20.84
N LEU A 256 15.45 27.21 21.41
CA LEU A 256 14.00 27.28 21.15
C LEU A 256 13.70 27.59 19.68
N CYS A 257 14.45 28.49 19.03
CA CYS A 257 14.31 28.75 17.59
C CYS A 257 14.70 27.53 16.73
N GLU A 258 15.73 26.76 17.11
CA GLU A 258 16.10 25.53 16.41
C GLU A 258 14.99 24.47 16.54
N ALA A 259 14.46 24.28 17.75
CA ALA A 259 13.34 23.37 18.00
C ALA A 259 12.08 23.81 17.24
N GLU A 260 11.77 25.12 17.22
CA GLU A 260 10.66 25.69 16.46
C GLU A 260 10.77 25.35 14.97
N SER A 261 11.95 25.55 14.38
CA SER A 261 12.21 25.27 12.97
C SER A 261 11.92 23.80 12.62
N LEU A 262 12.43 22.86 13.44
CA LEU A 262 12.19 21.43 13.27
C LEU A 262 10.71 21.09 13.42
N LEU A 263 10.08 21.56 14.50
CA LEU A 263 8.66 21.30 14.77
C LEU A 263 7.75 21.88 13.70
N LEU A 264 8.05 23.08 13.18
CA LEU A 264 7.26 23.74 12.15
C LEU A 264 7.24 22.93 10.85
N CYS A 265 8.37 22.34 10.46
CA CYS A 265 8.46 21.46 9.30
C CYS A 265 7.50 20.26 9.44
N ILE A 266 7.56 19.57 10.58
CA ILE A 266 6.79 18.34 10.83
C ILE A 266 5.30 18.66 11.10
N ALA A 267 5.01 19.75 11.81
CA ALA A 267 3.65 20.20 12.11
C ALA A 267 2.88 20.59 10.85
N LYS A 268 3.55 21.20 9.85
CA LYS A 268 2.98 21.50 8.53
C LYS A 268 2.56 20.24 7.76
N ARG A 269 3.27 19.13 7.97
CA ARG A 269 2.95 17.81 7.38
C ARG A 269 1.82 17.08 8.13
N GLY A 270 1.27 17.69 9.18
CA GLY A 270 0.10 17.18 9.90
C GLY A 270 0.41 16.40 11.17
N ASN A 271 1.65 16.33 11.64
CA ASN A 271 1.96 15.59 12.87
C ASN A 271 1.34 16.28 14.11
N ALA A 272 0.40 15.60 14.77
CA ALA A 272 -0.34 16.16 15.89
C ALA A 272 0.52 16.42 17.14
N GLU A 273 1.53 15.57 17.41
CA GLU A 273 2.47 15.78 18.51
C GLU A 273 3.32 17.03 18.26
N SER A 274 3.86 17.20 17.04
CA SER A 274 4.61 18.41 16.68
C SER A 274 3.75 19.66 16.71
N GLN A 275 2.48 19.59 16.30
CA GLN A 275 1.53 20.70 16.38
C GLN A 275 1.26 21.11 17.84
N MET A 276 1.11 20.15 18.75
CA MET A 276 0.95 20.42 20.18
C MET A 276 2.23 21.01 20.79
N LEU A 277 3.40 20.41 20.52
CA LEU A 277 4.68 20.91 21.04
C LEU A 277 4.99 22.33 20.53
N LEU A 278 4.67 22.61 19.26
CA LEU A 278 4.80 23.94 18.70
C LEU A 278 3.81 24.93 19.34
N ALA A 279 2.61 24.46 19.70
CA ALA A 279 1.65 25.27 20.43
C ALA A 279 2.16 25.66 21.82
N ASP A 280 2.65 24.69 22.58
CA ASP A 280 3.25 24.90 23.90
C ASP A 280 4.41 25.90 23.81
N LEU A 281 5.34 25.67 22.87
CA LEU A 281 6.47 26.57 22.62
C LEU A 281 6.03 28.03 22.40
N TYR A 282 4.96 28.27 21.63
CA TYR A 282 4.44 29.61 21.41
C TYR A 282 3.69 30.21 22.61
N ILE A 283 3.04 29.39 23.43
CA ILE A 283 2.23 29.86 24.57
C ILE A 283 3.10 30.16 25.78
N SER A 284 4.10 29.32 26.05
CA SER A 284 4.79 29.29 27.34
C SER A 284 6.29 29.57 27.26
N ALA A 285 6.98 29.22 26.17
CA ALA A 285 8.44 29.14 26.16
C ALA A 285 9.16 30.44 25.69
N PHE A 286 8.52 31.27 24.87
CA PHE A 286 9.13 32.52 24.39
C PHE A 286 8.93 33.70 25.34
N GLU A 287 9.89 34.62 25.36
CA GLU A 287 9.85 35.88 26.14
C GLU A 287 8.60 36.70 25.87
N THR A 288 8.11 36.67 24.63
CA THR A 288 6.83 37.27 24.23
C THR A 288 5.90 36.14 23.78
N PRO A 289 5.02 35.66 24.67
CA PRO A 289 4.04 34.63 24.33
C PRO A 289 3.21 34.98 23.10
N GLN A 290 3.18 34.09 22.12
CA GLN A 290 2.40 34.21 20.89
C GLN A 290 1.14 33.35 21.00
N LYS A 291 0.30 33.64 22.00
CA LYS A 291 -0.87 32.83 22.38
C LYS A 291 -1.80 32.50 21.21
N GLU A 292 -2.08 33.46 20.33
CA GLU A 292 -2.92 33.22 19.15
C GLU A 292 -2.33 32.19 18.18
N LYS A 293 -1.01 32.28 17.92
CA LYS A 293 -0.32 31.28 17.08
C LYS A 293 -0.27 29.92 17.75
N GLY A 294 -0.05 29.88 19.05
CA GLY A 294 -0.08 28.64 19.82
C GLY A 294 -1.45 27.97 19.76
N LEU A 295 -2.52 28.72 20.02
CA LEU A 295 -3.91 28.25 19.92
C LEU A 295 -4.26 27.73 18.52
N PHE A 296 -3.76 28.39 17.46
CA PHE A 296 -3.95 27.90 16.09
C PHE A 296 -3.39 26.48 15.90
N TRP A 297 -2.15 26.23 16.35
CA TRP A 297 -1.54 24.90 16.24
C TRP A 297 -2.19 23.88 17.18
N LEU A 298 -2.56 24.30 18.39
CA LEU A 298 -3.24 23.44 19.36
C LEU A 298 -4.58 22.93 18.83
N LYS A 299 -5.39 23.82 18.25
CA LYS A 299 -6.68 23.46 17.62
C LYS A 299 -6.51 22.46 16.47
N LYS A 300 -5.42 22.55 15.70
CA LYS A 300 -5.11 21.56 14.66
C LYS A 300 -4.81 20.18 15.23
N ALA A 301 -4.04 20.10 16.32
CA ALA A 301 -3.77 18.82 16.99
C ALA A 301 -5.05 18.23 17.61
N VAL A 302 -5.92 19.07 18.18
CA VAL A 302 -7.23 18.68 18.73
C VAL A 302 -8.17 18.15 17.64
N ALA A 303 -8.21 18.78 16.47
CA ALA A 303 -9.02 18.31 15.34
C ALA A 303 -8.61 16.90 14.84
N GLN A 304 -7.39 16.46 15.17
CA GLN A 304 -6.90 15.11 14.90
C GLN A 304 -7.17 14.12 16.04
N ASN A 305 -7.94 14.52 17.06
CA ASN A 305 -8.22 13.76 18.28
C ASN A 305 -6.97 13.38 19.09
N TYR A 306 -5.92 14.21 19.04
CA TYR A 306 -4.71 13.97 19.81
C TYR A 306 -4.96 14.25 21.29
N VAL A 307 -5.04 13.19 22.09
CA VAL A 307 -5.44 13.24 23.51
C VAL A 307 -4.63 14.27 24.33
N PRO A 308 -3.28 14.32 24.24
CA PRO A 308 -2.50 15.32 24.97
C PRO A 308 -2.85 16.77 24.59
N ALA A 309 -3.15 17.05 23.32
CA ALA A 309 -3.57 18.38 22.89
C ALA A 309 -4.97 18.77 23.39
N ILE A 310 -5.90 17.81 23.47
CA ILE A 310 -7.23 18.04 24.04
C ILE A 310 -7.12 18.42 25.53
N GLN A 311 -6.23 17.74 26.26
CA GLN A 311 -5.98 18.05 27.66
C GLN A 311 -5.38 19.46 27.81
N MET A 312 -4.33 19.77 27.04
CA MET A 312 -3.68 21.10 27.07
C MET A 312 -4.68 22.23 26.73
N LEU A 313 -5.58 22.03 25.76
CA LEU A 313 -6.59 23.04 25.44
C LEU A 313 -7.56 23.28 26.62
N ARG A 314 -7.98 22.21 27.32
CA ARG A 314 -8.85 22.33 28.50
C ARG A 314 -8.15 23.01 29.68
N GLU A 315 -6.84 22.84 29.82
CA GLU A 315 -6.06 23.52 30.86
C GLU A 315 -5.95 25.01 30.53
N PHE A 316 -5.66 25.35 29.27
CA PHE A 316 -5.58 26.73 28.81
C PHE A 316 -6.92 27.50 28.92
N GLU A 317 -8.06 26.83 28.72
CA GLU A 317 -9.39 27.46 28.86
C GLU A 317 -9.83 27.70 30.32
N LYS A 318 -9.10 27.14 31.30
CA LYS A 318 -9.40 27.31 32.73
C LYS A 318 -8.58 28.43 33.38
N GLU A 319 -7.50 28.88 32.75
CA GLU A 319 -6.68 30.03 33.15
C GLU A 319 -7.28 31.35 32.66
#